data_AF-A0A3S9B269-F1
#
_entry.id   AF-A0A3S9B269-F1
#
_cell.length_a   1.000
_cell.length_b   1.000
_cell.length_c   1.000
_cell.angle_alpha   90.00
_cell.angle_beta   90.00
_cell.angle_gamma   90.00
#
_symmetry.space_group_name_H-M   'P 1'
#
loop_
_entity.id
_entity.type
_entity.pdbx_description
1 polymer ?
#
loop_
_entity_poly.entity_id
_entity_poly.type
_entity_poly.pdbx_seq_one_letter_code
_entity_poly.pdbx_strand_id
1 'polypeptide(L)'
;MVKAFITLAAAMLAGLPVPAGAEEKAGAAADVEAYVQRVSELAVDPAYGDYLSSQCTSCHGANAAGGIPAIQGQPAEAIIAALFEYKTELRENAVMRSVASALSDEDVAALSAHFSQQ
;
A
#
# COMPACT_ATOMS: atom_id res chain seq x y z
N MET A 1 48.14 -29.00 -13.14
CA MET A 1 47.68 -30.31 -12.62
C MET A 1 46.30 -30.13 -12.02
N VAL A 2 45.37 -31.01 -12.40
CA VAL A 2 44.00 -31.24 -11.89
C VAL A 2 42.94 -30.16 -12.14
N LYS A 3 42.21 -30.40 -13.24
CA LYS A 3 40.78 -30.12 -13.45
C LYS A 3 39.93 -30.91 -12.45
N ALA A 4 38.89 -30.28 -11.88
CA ALA A 4 37.62 -30.90 -11.49
C ALA A 4 36.59 -29.75 -11.31
N PHE A 5 35.69 -29.46 -12.25
CA PHE A 5 34.47 -30.16 -12.66
C PHE A 5 33.42 -30.32 -11.55
N ILE A 6 32.21 -29.80 -11.86
CA ILE A 6 30.87 -30.25 -11.41
C ILE A 6 30.46 -29.64 -10.04
N THR A 7 29.33 -28.94 -9.87
CA THR A 7 28.02 -29.08 -10.52
C THR A 7 27.28 -27.73 -10.58
N LEU A 8 26.79 -27.40 -11.77
CA LEU A 8 25.69 -26.47 -11.99
C LEU A 8 24.42 -27.15 -11.45
N ALA A 9 23.95 -26.77 -10.26
CA ALA A 9 22.61 -27.13 -9.81
C ALA A 9 21.63 -26.05 -10.31
N ALA A 10 21.32 -26.09 -11.61
CA ALA A 10 20.08 -25.52 -12.11
C ALA A 10 18.96 -26.42 -11.58
N ALA A 11 18.33 -26.01 -10.46
CA ALA A 11 17.06 -26.58 -10.06
C ALA A 11 16.02 -26.14 -11.10
N MET A 12 15.87 -26.96 -12.15
CA MET A 12 14.68 -26.96 -12.98
C MET A 12 13.52 -27.43 -12.10
N LEU A 13 12.88 -26.48 -11.43
CA LEU A 13 11.57 -26.71 -10.83
C LEU A 13 10.62 -27.06 -11.97
N ALA A 14 10.16 -28.30 -11.94
CA ALA A 14 9.13 -28.83 -12.80
C ALA A 14 7.91 -27.91 -12.79
N GLY A 15 7.41 -27.59 -13.99
CA GLY A 15 6.22 -26.79 -14.23
C GLY A 15 4.95 -27.49 -13.78
N LEU A 16 4.63 -27.34 -12.49
CA LEU A 16 3.24 -27.37 -12.07
C LEU A 16 2.57 -26.12 -12.65
N PRO A 17 1.38 -26.22 -13.27
CA PRO A 17 0.65 -25.05 -13.72
C PRO A 17 0.35 -24.18 -12.51
N VAL A 18 0.99 -23.01 -12.43
CA VAL A 18 0.58 -21.97 -11.49
C VAL A 18 -0.86 -21.61 -11.87
N PRO A 19 -1.81 -21.59 -10.92
CA PRO A 19 -3.16 -21.17 -11.25
C PRO A 19 -3.07 -19.74 -11.78
N ALA A 20 -3.70 -19.47 -12.93
CA ALA A 20 -3.58 -18.23 -13.69
C ALA A 20 -3.86 -16.93 -12.90
N GLY A 21 -4.39 -17.01 -11.67
CA GLY A 21 -4.58 -15.86 -10.76
C GLY A 21 -3.50 -15.68 -9.69
N ALA A 22 -2.62 -16.65 -9.42
CA ALA A 22 -1.58 -16.50 -8.39
C ALA A 22 -0.41 -15.61 -8.86
N GLU A 23 -0.07 -15.65 -10.15
CA GLU A 23 0.97 -14.77 -10.72
C GLU A 23 0.49 -13.31 -10.75
N GLU A 24 -0.78 -13.08 -11.08
CA GLU A 24 -1.41 -11.76 -11.09
C GLU A 24 -1.56 -11.17 -9.68
N LYS A 25 -1.96 -12.00 -8.69
CA LYS A 25 -2.03 -11.57 -7.29
C LYS A 25 -0.66 -11.33 -6.66
N ALA A 26 0.36 -12.10 -7.04
CA ALA A 26 1.74 -11.86 -6.60
C ALA A 26 2.30 -10.56 -7.20
N GLY A 27 2.00 -10.25 -8.47
CA GLY A 27 2.33 -8.98 -9.10
C GLY A 27 1.69 -7.80 -8.37
N ALA A 28 0.37 -7.88 -8.12
CA ALA A 28 -0.36 -6.86 -7.36
C ALA A 28 0.21 -6.61 -5.96
N ALA A 29 0.61 -7.65 -5.24
CA ALA A 29 1.23 -7.51 -3.92
C ALA A 29 2.62 -6.85 -3.99
N ALA A 30 3.42 -7.20 -5.01
CA ALA A 30 4.73 -6.57 -5.23
C ALA A 30 4.60 -5.08 -5.59
N ASP A 31 3.56 -4.72 -6.34
CA ASP A 31 3.27 -3.32 -6.69
C ASP A 31 2.88 -2.50 -5.45
N VAL A 32 2.09 -3.07 -4.53
CA VAL A 32 1.74 -2.44 -3.25
C VAL A 32 3.00 -2.21 -2.41
N GLU A 33 3.84 -3.23 -2.24
CA GLU A 33 5.08 -3.11 -1.43
C GLU A 33 6.02 -2.04 -2.00
N ALA A 34 6.23 -2.05 -3.32
CA ALA A 34 7.08 -1.05 -3.99
C ALA A 34 6.51 0.38 -3.88
N TYR A 35 5.18 0.52 -3.85
CA TYR A 35 4.53 1.80 -3.62
C TYR A 35 4.71 2.26 -2.17
N VAL A 36 4.46 1.37 -1.20
CA VAL A 36 4.64 1.65 0.23
C VAL A 36 6.06 2.13 0.50
N GLN A 37 7.07 1.41 0.02
CA GLN A 37 8.46 1.81 0.23
C GLN A 37 8.75 3.23 -0.31
N ARG A 38 8.38 3.49 -1.57
CA ARG A 38 8.62 4.80 -2.21
C ARG A 38 7.97 5.94 -1.45
N VAL A 39 6.72 5.77 -1.04
CA VAL A 39 5.93 6.82 -0.38
C VAL A 39 6.37 7.03 1.07
N SER A 40 6.71 5.97 1.80
CA SER A 40 7.25 6.05 3.16
C SER A 40 8.60 6.77 3.24
N GLU A 41 9.35 6.84 2.15
CA GLU A 41 10.63 7.55 2.06
C GLU A 41 10.49 9.04 1.73
N LEU A 42 9.29 9.52 1.39
CA LEU A 42 9.05 10.93 1.07
C LEU A 42 9.15 11.81 2.32
N ALA A 43 9.94 12.88 2.21
CA ALA A 43 9.98 13.92 3.23
C ALA A 43 8.73 14.82 3.12
N VAL A 44 7.91 14.85 4.17
CA VAL A 44 6.65 15.60 4.22
C VAL A 44 6.64 16.61 5.37
N ASP A 45 6.00 17.75 5.16
CA ASP A 45 5.74 18.74 6.21
C ASP A 45 4.61 18.24 7.12
N PRO A 46 4.83 18.07 8.44
CA PRO A 46 3.76 17.68 9.36
C PRO A 46 2.53 18.59 9.34
N ALA A 47 2.71 19.89 9.08
CA ALA A 47 1.61 20.84 8.98
C ALA A 47 0.73 20.57 7.76
N TYR A 48 1.29 20.00 6.69
CA TYR A 48 0.54 19.63 5.50
C TYR A 48 -0.41 18.46 5.75
N GLY A 49 0.05 17.44 6.50
CA GLY A 49 -0.80 16.31 6.90
C GLY A 49 -1.97 16.74 7.78
N ASP A 50 -1.74 17.64 8.73
CA ASP A 50 -2.79 18.23 9.57
C ASP A 50 -3.84 18.98 8.75
N TYR A 51 -3.39 19.82 7.81
CA TYR A 51 -4.26 20.56 6.90
C TYR A 51 -5.16 19.63 6.06
N LEU A 52 -4.60 18.55 5.50
CA LEU A 52 -5.37 17.60 4.67
C LEU A 52 -6.33 16.72 5.49
N SER A 53 -6.01 16.46 6.76
CA SER A 53 -6.72 15.50 7.62
C SER A 53 -8.22 15.80 7.81
N SER A 54 -8.64 17.07 7.69
CA SER A 54 -10.02 17.50 7.90
C SER A 54 -10.99 16.80 6.94
N GLN A 55 -10.52 16.49 5.72
CA GLN A 55 -11.33 15.83 4.69
C GLN A 55 -11.53 14.34 5.00
N CYS A 56 -10.63 13.73 5.76
CA CYS A 56 -10.71 12.31 6.13
C CYS A 56 -11.58 12.12 7.38
N THR A 57 -11.45 13.03 8.35
CA THR A 57 -12.15 12.95 9.65
C THR A 57 -13.66 13.18 9.55
N SER A 58 -14.15 13.76 8.45
CA SER A 58 -15.60 13.84 8.18
C SER A 58 -16.27 12.48 8.07
N CYS A 59 -15.52 11.43 7.72
CA CYS A 59 -16.03 10.06 7.60
C CYS A 59 -15.33 9.08 8.56
N HIS A 60 -14.03 9.23 8.79
CA HIS A 60 -13.19 8.31 9.57
C HIS A 60 -12.88 8.78 11.00
N GLY A 61 -13.52 9.86 11.47
CA GLY A 61 -13.34 10.38 12.84
C GLY A 61 -14.19 9.65 13.88
N ALA A 62 -14.16 10.14 15.13
CA ALA A 62 -14.84 9.52 16.28
C ALA A 62 -16.37 9.29 16.13
N ASN A 63 -17.01 9.99 15.19
CA ASN A 63 -18.43 9.85 14.87
C ASN A 63 -18.69 9.02 13.60
N ALA A 64 -17.73 8.18 13.18
CA ALA A 64 -17.86 7.32 12.00
C ALA A 64 -19.14 6.46 12.10
N ALA A 65 -20.17 6.83 11.33
CA ALA A 65 -21.41 6.09 11.25
C ALA A 65 -21.29 4.93 10.25
N GLY A 66 -22.07 3.85 10.45
CA GLY A 66 -22.32 2.88 9.39
C GLY A 66 -21.13 1.99 8.98
N GLY A 67 -20.24 1.62 9.91
CA GLY A 67 -19.20 0.63 9.66
C GLY A 67 -17.93 1.17 8.98
N ILE A 68 -17.77 2.49 8.91
CA ILE A 68 -16.52 3.12 8.45
C ILE A 68 -15.45 2.95 9.55
N PRO A 69 -14.29 2.36 9.24
CA PRO A 69 -13.25 2.14 10.25
C PRO A 69 -12.53 3.44 10.61
N ALA A 70 -12.08 3.53 11.87
CA ALA A 70 -11.15 4.56 12.30
C ALA A 70 -9.78 4.36 11.65
N ILE A 71 -9.13 5.46 11.27
CA ILE A 71 -7.78 5.45 10.67
C ILE A 71 -6.70 6.00 11.60
N GLN A 72 -7.11 6.67 12.69
CA GLN A 72 -6.19 7.17 13.71
C GLN A 72 -5.45 5.99 14.37
N GLY A 73 -4.14 6.14 14.56
CA GLY A 73 -3.27 5.14 15.19
C GLY A 73 -2.94 3.92 14.33
N GLN A 74 -3.39 3.87 13.08
CA GLN A 74 -2.96 2.83 12.15
C GLN A 74 -1.51 3.07 11.72
N PRO A 75 -0.69 2.02 11.52
CA PRO A 75 0.66 2.17 10.98
C PRO A 75 0.65 2.95 9.66
N ALA A 76 1.60 3.85 9.44
CA ALA A 76 1.65 4.68 8.25
C ALA A 76 1.65 3.83 6.97
N GLU A 77 2.44 2.76 6.96
CA GLU A 77 2.56 1.80 5.85
C GLU A 77 1.22 1.13 5.53
N ALA A 78 0.40 0.85 6.55
CA ALA A 78 -0.92 0.26 6.36
C ALA A 78 -1.90 1.25 5.72
N ILE A 79 -1.80 2.53 6.07
CA ILE A 79 -2.60 3.60 5.45
C ILE A 79 -2.16 3.80 3.99
N ILE A 80 -0.85 3.85 3.73
CA ILE A 80 -0.29 3.97 2.38
C ILE A 80 -0.76 2.81 1.50
N ALA A 81 -0.63 1.57 1.99
CA ALA A 81 -1.06 0.37 1.27
C ALA A 81 -2.56 0.42 0.96
N ALA A 82 -3.40 0.72 1.95
CA ALA A 82 -4.84 0.78 1.74
C ALA A 82 -5.25 1.85 0.70
N LEU A 83 -4.66 3.04 0.75
CA LEU A 83 -4.93 4.10 -0.23
C LEU A 83 -4.50 3.69 -1.64
N PHE A 84 -3.35 3.04 -1.77
CA PHE A 84 -2.90 2.52 -3.06
C PHE A 84 -3.79 1.40 -3.60
N GLU A 85 -4.19 0.47 -2.74
CA GLU A 85 -5.10 -0.62 -3.11
C GLU A 85 -6.47 -0.10 -3.56
N TYR A 86 -6.99 0.96 -2.91
CA TYR A 86 -8.23 1.60 -3.36
C TYR A 86 -8.05 2.34 -4.69
N LYS A 87 -6.91 3.02 -4.89
CA LYS A 87 -6.57 3.75 -6.12
C LYS A 87 -6.41 2.80 -7.32
N THR A 88 -5.88 1.60 -7.08
CA THR A 88 -5.61 0.57 -8.10
C THR A 88 -6.68 -0.50 -8.21
N GLU A 89 -7.76 -0.37 -7.43
CA GLU A 89 -8.88 -1.32 -7.38
C GLU A 89 -8.51 -2.73 -6.89
N LEU A 90 -7.33 -2.91 -6.28
CA LEU A 90 -6.96 -4.14 -5.58
C LEU A 90 -7.84 -4.37 -4.34
N ARG A 91 -8.35 -3.27 -3.77
CA ARG A 91 -9.36 -3.28 -2.72
C ARG A 91 -10.61 -2.55 -3.21
N GLU A 92 -11.72 -3.26 -3.28
CA GLU A 92 -12.97 -2.71 -3.82
C GLU A 92 -13.69 -1.81 -2.80
N ASN A 93 -13.81 -0.53 -3.13
CA ASN A 93 -14.75 0.40 -2.50
C ASN A 93 -14.89 1.65 -3.39
N ALA A 94 -16.06 1.92 -3.95
CA ALA A 94 -16.24 3.02 -4.89
C ALA A 94 -15.99 4.41 -4.27
N VAL A 95 -16.33 4.60 -2.99
CA VAL A 95 -16.13 5.87 -2.27
C VAL A 95 -14.64 6.09 -2.04
N MET A 96 -13.94 5.12 -1.48
CA MET A 96 -12.50 5.25 -1.21
C MET A 96 -11.66 5.26 -2.48
N ARG A 97 -12.08 4.58 -3.56
CA ARG A 97 -11.44 4.73 -4.87
C ARG A 97 -11.51 6.18 -5.36
N SER A 98 -12.67 6.82 -5.24
CA SER A 98 -12.84 8.24 -5.61
C SER A 98 -11.95 9.15 -4.78
N VAL A 99 -11.83 8.90 -3.47
CA VAL A 99 -10.96 9.67 -2.57
C VAL A 99 -9.49 9.44 -2.93
N ALA A 100 -9.04 8.19 -2.96
CA ALA A 100 -7.63 7.83 -3.17
C ALA A 100 -7.12 8.23 -4.57
N SER A 101 -7.99 8.24 -5.59
CA SER A 101 -7.62 8.67 -6.95
C SER A 101 -7.29 10.16 -7.04
N ALA A 102 -7.77 10.98 -6.09
CA ALA A 102 -7.50 12.41 -6.05
C ALA A 102 -6.19 12.75 -5.31
N LEU A 103 -5.55 11.78 -4.65
CA LEU A 103 -4.36 11.99 -3.84
C LEU A 103 -3.07 11.80 -4.66
N SER A 104 -2.15 12.75 -4.50
CA SER A 104 -0.75 12.60 -4.89
C SER A 104 0.02 11.72 -3.91
N ASP A 105 1.22 11.29 -4.27
CA ASP A 105 2.06 10.48 -3.39
C ASP A 105 2.49 11.29 -2.15
N GLU A 106 2.72 12.59 -2.31
CA GLU A 106 2.98 13.52 -1.22
C GLU A 106 1.78 13.64 -0.27
N ASP A 107 0.55 13.68 -0.78
CA ASP A 107 -0.67 13.70 0.05
C ASP A 107 -0.80 12.40 0.85
N VAL A 108 -0.58 11.25 0.19
CA VAL A 108 -0.62 9.93 0.83
C VAL A 108 0.42 9.84 1.94
N ALA A 109 1.67 10.25 1.69
CA ALA A 109 2.72 10.28 2.70
C ALA A 109 2.36 11.18 3.88
N ALA A 110 1.88 12.41 3.62
CA ALA A 110 1.54 13.38 4.65
C ALA A 110 0.36 12.91 5.52
N LEU A 111 -0.72 12.41 4.91
CA LEU A 111 -1.88 11.88 5.61
C LEU A 111 -1.54 10.65 6.44
N SER A 112 -0.75 9.73 5.88
CA SER A 112 -0.36 8.48 6.56
C SER A 112 0.52 8.77 7.79
N ALA A 113 1.50 9.68 7.65
CA ALA A 113 2.32 10.13 8.76
C ALA A 113 1.50 10.86 9.84
N HIS A 114 0.52 11.67 9.44
CA HIS A 114 -0.33 12.39 10.38
C HIS A 114 -1.24 11.45 11.20
N PHE A 115 -1.91 10.49 10.56
CA PHE A 115 -2.82 9.57 11.25
C PHE A 115 -2.12 8.50 12.06
N SER A 116 -0.90 8.08 11.69
CA SER A 116 -0.15 7.10 12.47
C SER A 116 0.37 7.62 13.82
N GLN A 117 0.35 8.94 14.01
CA GLN A 117 0.79 9.61 15.24
C GLN A 117 -0.37 9.96 16.19
N GLN A 118 -1.60 9.60 15.84
CA GLN A 118 -2.82 9.88 16.61
C GLN A 118 -3.29 8.69 17.45
#